data_AF-C5FK89-F1
#
_entry.id   AF-C5FK89-F1
#
_cell.length_a   1.000
_cell.length_b   1.000
_cell.length_c   1.000
_cell.angle_alpha   90.00
_cell.angle_beta   90.00
_cell.angle_gamma   90.00
#
_symmetry.space_group_name_H-M   'P 1'
#
loop_
_entity.id
_entity.type
_entity.pdbx_description
1 polymer ?
#
loop_
_entity_poly.entity_id
_entity_poly.type
_entity_poly.pdbx_seq_one_letter_code
_entity_poly.pdbx_strand_id
1 'polypeptide(L)'
;MYHYSSPPSGWSAYDGYTPPSPHYSPYYGPPPPSASAAAAAAAAAAAAAAATAASCAPRTSSSAAAFDDPLLETPKRSRARRASTFTRPTHAAHPHGHGHHHGHHHSHSTSKPAHAQPPPPKSPPRATEADAIHHNIPPGYSIKNWNPKEAPILLLGSVFDANSLGKWIYDWTAFHHGATAPMADVAGDLWLLLIKLAGKVKRADECAPLIRSTEAREMVEDFVESGERLWSRFKRLLKACEHFMWKAAKREHAARGGSPTTITMGRNAGCEFVDSIFGRDRELENTEKLMNSVRLWNMRFDANCGELLREVSK
;
A
#
# COMPACT_ATOMS: atom_id res chain seq x y z
N MET A 1 3.75 -27.72 5.40
CA MET A 1 5.02 -28.02 4.71
C MET A 1 4.75 -27.85 3.21
N TYR A 2 5.23 -26.77 2.59
CA TYR A 2 4.90 -26.43 1.21
C TYR A 2 5.99 -26.96 0.26
N HIS A 3 5.61 -27.82 -0.69
CA HIS A 3 6.45 -28.13 -1.84
C HIS A 3 6.35 -26.96 -2.83
N TYR A 4 7.37 -26.10 -2.84
CA TYR A 4 7.55 -25.16 -3.95
C TYR A 4 8.10 -25.95 -5.14
N SER A 5 7.30 -26.08 -6.21
CA SER A 5 7.76 -26.67 -7.45
C SER A 5 8.93 -25.87 -8.00
N SER A 6 9.96 -26.58 -8.47
CA SER A 6 11.02 -25.97 -9.27
C SER A 6 10.42 -25.18 -10.42
N PRO A 7 11.04 -24.06 -10.81
CA PRO A 7 10.57 -23.30 -11.95
C PRO A 7 10.48 -24.17 -13.23
N PRO A 8 9.52 -23.90 -14.13
CA PRO A 8 9.39 -24.59 -15.42
C PRO A 8 10.70 -24.70 -16.20
N SER A 9 10.86 -25.78 -16.98
CA SER A 9 12.01 -25.96 -17.86
C SER A 9 12.19 -24.77 -18.81
N GLY A 10 13.38 -24.13 -18.79
CA GLY A 10 13.71 -22.92 -19.56
C GLY A 10 14.06 -21.69 -18.72
N TRP A 11 14.06 -21.81 -17.39
CA TRP A 11 14.48 -20.73 -16.49
C TRP A 11 16.00 -20.69 -16.35
N SER A 12 16.63 -19.60 -16.77
CA SER A 12 17.97 -19.22 -16.35
C SER A 12 17.89 -18.61 -14.95
N ALA A 13 18.56 -19.21 -13.97
CA ALA A 13 18.64 -18.71 -12.59
C ALA A 13 19.29 -17.31 -12.48
N TYR A 14 19.84 -16.79 -13.58
CA TYR A 14 20.54 -15.50 -13.61
C TYR A 14 19.67 -14.31 -14.02
N ASP A 15 18.46 -14.50 -14.55
CA ASP A 15 17.69 -13.41 -15.20
C ASP A 15 16.29 -13.12 -14.59
N GLY A 16 15.90 -13.83 -13.55
CA GLY A 16 14.59 -13.75 -12.91
C GLY A 16 14.44 -12.67 -11.83
N TYR A 17 14.85 -11.43 -12.10
CA TYR A 17 14.59 -10.34 -11.16
C TYR A 17 13.16 -9.82 -11.32
N THR A 18 12.37 -9.73 -10.23
CA THR A 18 11.25 -8.78 -10.20
C THR A 18 11.75 -7.41 -10.61
N PRO A 19 10.98 -6.64 -11.39
CA PRO A 19 11.45 -5.34 -11.82
C PRO A 19 11.71 -4.49 -10.56
N PRO A 20 12.91 -3.87 -10.43
CA PRO A 20 13.27 -3.12 -9.23
C PRO A 20 12.25 -2.00 -9.00
N SER A 21 12.07 -1.57 -7.75
CA SER A 21 11.23 -0.40 -7.47
C SER A 21 11.65 0.75 -8.40
N PRO A 22 10.70 1.42 -9.07
CA PRO A 22 11.01 2.51 -10.00
C PRO A 22 11.80 3.65 -9.33
N HIS A 23 11.73 3.79 -8.00
CA HIS A 23 12.49 4.77 -7.22
C HIS A 23 13.97 4.43 -7.02
N TYR A 24 14.39 3.16 -7.22
CA TYR A 24 15.75 2.69 -6.98
C TYR A 24 16.57 2.46 -8.24
N SER A 25 16.02 2.70 -9.44
CA SER A 25 16.74 2.48 -10.70
C SER A 25 17.24 3.80 -11.30
N PRO A 26 18.56 4.00 -11.48
CA PRO A 26 19.10 5.17 -12.17
C PRO A 26 18.74 5.22 -13.67
N TYR A 27 18.13 4.16 -14.21
CA TYR A 27 17.71 4.07 -15.62
C TYR A 27 16.28 4.53 -15.88
N TYR A 28 15.50 4.88 -14.85
CA TYR A 28 14.13 5.39 -15.03
C TYR A 28 14.11 6.90 -14.78
N GLY A 29 14.44 7.68 -15.81
CA GLY A 29 14.18 9.11 -15.83
C GLY A 29 12.68 9.43 -15.76
N PRO A 30 12.31 10.65 -15.31
CA PRO A 30 10.92 11.09 -15.30
C PRO A 30 10.33 11.03 -16.73
N PRO A 31 9.04 10.69 -16.88
CA PRO A 31 8.41 10.70 -18.20
C PRO A 31 8.47 12.11 -18.81
N PRO A 32 8.67 12.24 -20.14
CA PRO A 32 8.69 13.54 -20.78
C PRO A 32 7.34 14.25 -20.58
N PRO A 33 7.34 15.55 -20.28
CA PRO A 33 6.15 16.32 -19.90
C PRO A 33 5.06 16.38 -21.00
N SER A 34 5.37 15.97 -22.23
CA SER A 34 4.42 15.95 -23.35
C SER A 34 3.56 14.69 -23.42
N ALA A 35 4.00 13.56 -22.86
CA ALA A 35 3.27 12.29 -22.95
C ALA A 35 2.06 12.22 -21.98
N SER A 36 2.15 12.86 -20.80
CA SER A 36 1.05 12.85 -19.82
C SER A 36 -0.11 13.77 -20.23
N ALA A 37 0.18 14.91 -20.87
CA ALA A 37 -0.85 15.82 -21.38
C ALA A 37 -1.65 15.21 -22.54
N ALA A 38 -0.97 14.50 -23.45
CA ALA A 38 -1.63 13.81 -24.56
C ALA A 38 -2.48 12.62 -24.09
N ALA A 39 -2.01 11.85 -23.11
CA ALA A 39 -2.76 10.75 -22.51
C ALA A 39 -3.96 11.24 -21.69
N ALA A 40 -3.82 12.34 -20.93
CA ALA A 40 -4.91 12.96 -20.20
C ALA A 40 -5.98 13.56 -21.14
N ALA A 41 -5.55 14.18 -22.24
CA ALA A 41 -6.47 14.69 -23.27
C ALA A 41 -7.22 13.56 -23.98
N ALA A 42 -6.55 12.45 -24.30
CA ALA A 42 -7.19 11.28 -24.91
C ALA A 42 -8.21 10.60 -23.97
N ALA A 43 -7.90 10.51 -22.67
CA ALA A 43 -8.82 9.97 -21.66
C ALA A 43 -10.05 10.88 -21.44
N ALA A 44 -9.85 12.21 -21.44
CA ALA A 44 -10.96 13.17 -21.34
C ALA A 44 -11.86 13.15 -22.59
N ALA A 45 -11.29 12.98 -23.78
CA ALA A 45 -12.04 12.86 -25.03
C ALA A 45 -12.87 11.56 -25.09
N ALA A 46 -12.33 10.44 -24.59
CA ALA A 46 -13.06 9.17 -24.50
C ALA A 46 -14.23 9.24 -23.50
N ALA A 47 -14.05 9.93 -22.37
CA ALA A 47 -15.12 10.16 -21.40
C ALA A 47 -16.25 11.06 -21.93
N ALA A 48 -15.91 12.09 -22.72
CA ALA A 48 -16.89 12.96 -23.36
C ALA A 48 -17.69 12.23 -24.47
N ALA A 49 -17.04 11.37 -25.26
CA ALA A 49 -17.72 10.56 -26.27
C ALA A 49 -18.72 9.57 -25.66
N ALA A 50 -18.37 8.95 -24.52
CA ALA A 50 -19.26 8.04 -23.79
C ALA A 50 -20.49 8.77 -23.18
N ALA A 51 -20.32 10.01 -22.70
CA ALA A 51 -21.42 10.82 -22.19
C ALA A 51 -22.40 11.27 -23.28
N THR A 52 -21.91 11.48 -24.51
CA THR A 52 -22.73 11.94 -25.64
C THR A 52 -23.53 10.78 -26.26
N ALA A 53 -23.00 9.56 -26.23
CA ALA A 53 -23.70 8.35 -26.69
C ALA A 53 -24.88 7.93 -25.79
N ALA A 54 -24.88 8.33 -24.52
CA ALA A 54 -25.95 8.01 -23.57
C ALA A 54 -27.24 8.86 -23.75
N SER A 55 -27.22 9.87 -24.64
CA SER A 55 -28.36 10.80 -24.84
C SER A 55 -29.25 10.47 -26.04
N CYS A 56 -29.08 9.32 -26.70
CA CYS A 56 -29.88 8.97 -27.88
C CYS A 56 -30.40 7.53 -27.83
N ALA A 57 -31.53 7.33 -27.15
CA ALA A 57 -32.37 6.15 -27.31
C ALA A 57 -33.86 6.57 -27.25
N PRO A 58 -34.74 6.07 -28.15
CA PRO A 58 -36.09 6.60 -28.33
C PRO A 58 -37.09 5.94 -27.36
N ARG A 59 -38.04 6.71 -26.82
CA ARG A 59 -39.23 6.17 -26.15
C ARG A 59 -40.43 6.24 -27.10
N THR A 60 -40.97 5.07 -27.43
CA THR A 60 -42.27 4.90 -28.08
C THR A 60 -43.42 4.99 -27.06
N SER A 61 -44.55 5.46 -27.58
CA SER A 61 -45.82 5.86 -26.99
C SER A 61 -46.60 4.82 -26.17
N SER A 62 -47.41 5.28 -25.21
CA SER A 62 -48.87 5.03 -25.13
C SER A 62 -49.54 5.89 -24.04
N SER A 63 -50.80 6.25 -24.29
CA SER A 63 -51.65 7.22 -23.60
C SER A 63 -52.76 6.53 -22.78
N ALA A 64 -53.21 7.20 -21.71
CA ALA A 64 -54.60 7.37 -21.24
C ALA A 64 -55.04 6.78 -19.87
N ALA A 65 -55.78 7.65 -19.16
CA ALA A 65 -56.75 7.50 -18.05
C ALA A 65 -56.18 7.23 -16.63
N ALA A 66 -56.21 8.15 -15.65
CA ALA A 66 -57.30 8.89 -14.95
C ALA A 66 -57.64 8.24 -13.60
N PHE A 67 -57.46 8.96 -12.48
CA PHE A 67 -58.41 9.19 -11.36
C PHE A 67 -57.74 9.87 -10.15
N ASP A 68 -58.39 10.95 -9.71
CA ASP A 68 -58.56 11.55 -8.35
C ASP A 68 -57.40 12.02 -7.42
N ASP A 69 -57.70 13.15 -6.78
CA ASP A 69 -56.97 14.03 -5.83
C ASP A 69 -57.44 13.73 -4.37
N PRO A 70 -57.18 14.51 -3.29
CA PRO A 70 -55.98 15.20 -2.75
C PRO A 70 -55.65 14.79 -1.28
N LEU A 71 -54.45 15.13 -0.78
CA LEU A 71 -54.20 15.94 0.46
C LEU A 71 -52.83 15.70 1.13
N LEU A 72 -52.29 16.82 1.65
CA LEU A 72 -51.26 17.03 2.69
C LEU A 72 -49.80 17.38 2.27
N GLU A 73 -49.64 18.70 2.08
CA GLU A 73 -48.64 19.60 2.69
C GLU A 73 -47.14 19.26 2.70
N THR A 74 -46.40 20.01 1.88
CA THR A 74 -45.00 20.42 2.10
C THR A 74 -44.90 21.53 3.17
N PRO A 75 -43.70 21.80 3.73
CA PRO A 75 -42.98 22.94 3.14
C PRO A 75 -41.45 22.81 3.01
N LYS A 76 -40.98 23.51 1.97
CA LYS A 76 -39.61 23.91 1.65
C LYS A 76 -39.02 24.89 2.69
N ARG A 77 -37.70 24.86 2.91
CA ARG A 77 -36.77 26.04 2.99
C ARG A 77 -35.32 25.55 3.17
N SER A 78 -34.39 25.83 2.26
CA SER A 78 -33.67 27.09 1.98
C SER A 78 -32.38 27.29 2.79
N ARG A 79 -31.25 27.04 2.11
CA ARG A 79 -30.03 27.86 1.98
C ARG A 79 -29.86 29.05 2.94
N ALA A 80 -28.76 29.07 3.71
CA ALA A 80 -28.01 30.29 4.04
C ALA A 80 -26.58 30.00 4.55
N ARG A 81 -25.62 30.70 3.94
CA ARG A 81 -24.25 30.95 4.45
C ARG A 81 -24.32 31.85 5.69
N ARG A 82 -23.39 31.69 6.63
CA ARG A 82 -22.92 32.81 7.46
C ARG A 82 -21.46 32.62 7.86
N ALA A 83 -20.63 33.58 7.45
CA ALA A 83 -19.29 33.82 7.94
C ALA A 83 -19.37 34.59 9.27
N SER A 84 -18.45 34.33 10.19
CA SER A 84 -18.19 35.20 11.35
C SER A 84 -16.70 35.45 11.49
N THR A 85 -16.34 36.69 11.23
CA THR A 85 -15.12 37.41 11.56
C THR A 85 -14.99 37.55 13.08
N PHE A 86 -13.79 37.34 13.63
CA PHE A 86 -13.44 37.83 14.96
C PHE A 86 -12.22 38.76 14.86
N THR A 87 -12.42 39.97 15.36
CA THR A 87 -11.53 41.13 15.32
C THR A 87 -10.53 41.11 16.46
N ARG A 88 -9.31 41.56 16.13
CA ARG A 88 -8.15 41.83 17.00
C ARG A 88 -8.27 43.22 17.64
N PRO A 89 -7.89 43.43 18.91
CA PRO A 89 -7.66 44.77 19.44
C PRO A 89 -6.22 45.25 19.19
N THR A 90 -6.15 46.51 18.81
CA THR A 90 -4.97 47.37 18.58
C THR A 90 -4.61 48.14 19.86
N HIS A 91 -3.33 48.25 20.18
CA HIS A 91 -2.80 49.43 20.88
C HIS A 91 -1.46 49.81 20.25
N ALA A 92 -1.34 51.09 19.91
CA ALA A 92 -0.21 51.73 19.26
C ALA A 92 0.53 52.63 20.26
N ALA A 93 1.86 52.76 20.05
CA ALA A 93 2.69 53.98 20.08
C ALA A 93 2.71 54.90 21.35
N HIS A 94 3.82 55.49 21.84
CA HIS A 94 5.19 55.76 21.37
C HIS A 94 6.03 56.39 22.57
N PRO A 95 7.28 56.91 22.41
CA PRO A 95 8.44 56.68 23.29
C PRO A 95 9.03 57.91 24.05
N HIS A 96 10.20 57.69 24.71
CA HIS A 96 11.27 58.60 25.22
C HIS A 96 11.55 58.35 26.71
N GLY A 97 12.76 58.30 27.26
CA GLY A 97 14.12 58.46 26.75
C GLY A 97 15.16 58.15 27.85
N HIS A 98 16.42 58.07 27.40
CA HIS A 98 17.73 58.18 28.08
C HIS A 98 17.89 58.05 29.61
N GLY A 99 18.87 57.21 29.99
CA GLY A 99 20.00 57.68 30.82
C GLY A 99 20.23 57.01 32.17
N HIS A 100 21.37 56.31 32.25
CA HIS A 100 22.32 56.25 33.38
C HIS A 100 22.25 55.15 34.48
N HIS A 101 23.31 54.32 34.41
CA HIS A 101 24.27 53.93 35.47
C HIS A 101 24.06 52.71 36.41
N HIS A 102 25.05 51.82 36.27
CA HIS A 102 25.76 50.99 37.27
C HIS A 102 25.12 49.71 37.85
N GLY A 103 25.81 48.58 37.58
CA GLY A 103 25.69 47.33 38.31
C GLY A 103 26.49 46.20 37.66
N HIS A 104 27.79 46.10 37.97
CA HIS A 104 28.58 44.88 37.80
C HIS A 104 27.90 43.74 38.58
N HIS A 105 27.62 42.58 37.99
CA HIS A 105 27.68 41.27 38.69
C HIS A 105 27.72 40.07 37.71
N HIS A 106 28.80 39.30 37.84
CA HIS A 106 29.11 37.92 37.43
C HIS A 106 28.15 37.12 36.52
N SER A 107 28.64 36.81 35.30
CA SER A 107 28.13 35.73 34.44
C SER A 107 28.50 34.36 35.01
N HIS A 108 27.51 33.60 35.48
CA HIS A 108 27.60 32.14 35.62
C HIS A 108 26.91 31.51 34.40
N SER A 109 27.72 31.02 33.46
CA SER A 109 27.26 30.20 32.34
C SER A 109 26.74 28.86 32.87
N THR A 110 25.42 28.67 32.83
CA THR A 110 24.78 27.36 33.00
C THR A 110 24.45 26.82 31.62
N SER A 111 25.27 25.89 31.15
CA SER A 111 25.05 25.14 29.93
C SER A 111 23.82 24.24 30.09
N LYS A 112 22.82 24.45 29.22
CA LYS A 112 21.68 23.55 29.07
C LYS A 112 22.18 22.17 28.60
N PRO A 113 21.75 21.05 29.20
CA PRO A 113 22.13 19.73 28.73
C PRO A 113 21.51 19.50 27.34
N ALA A 114 22.38 19.22 26.37
CA ALA A 114 21.99 18.84 25.03
C ALA A 114 21.15 17.55 25.08
N HIS A 115 19.90 17.62 24.62
CA HIS A 115 19.13 16.43 24.31
C HIS A 115 19.88 15.67 23.21
N ALA A 116 20.55 14.58 23.58
CA ALA A 116 21.09 13.63 22.61
C ALA A 116 19.93 13.13 21.76
N GLN A 117 20.00 13.36 20.45
CA GLN A 117 19.07 12.72 19.52
C GLN A 117 19.21 11.21 19.64
N PRO A 118 18.10 10.45 19.68
CA PRO A 118 18.17 9.00 19.66
C PRO A 118 18.95 8.55 18.41
N PRO A 119 19.82 7.53 18.53
CA PRO A 119 20.63 7.07 17.41
C PRO A 119 19.73 6.69 16.24
N PRO A 120 20.17 6.92 14.98
CA PRO A 120 19.41 6.54 13.81
C PRO A 120 19.08 5.03 13.88
N PRO A 121 17.86 4.62 13.49
CA PRO A 121 17.47 3.23 13.53
C PRO A 121 18.47 2.41 12.72
N LYS A 122 19.02 1.36 13.35
CA LYS A 122 19.95 0.43 12.69
C LYS A 122 19.26 -0.11 11.44
N SER A 123 19.93 -0.07 10.29
CA SER A 123 19.41 -0.64 9.05
C SER A 123 19.00 -2.10 9.28
N PRO A 124 17.91 -2.58 8.67
CA PRO A 124 17.50 -3.98 8.78
C PRO A 124 18.68 -4.91 8.48
N PRO A 125 18.79 -6.06 9.17
CA PRO A 125 19.80 -7.06 8.86
C PRO A 125 19.72 -7.44 7.39
N ARG A 126 20.87 -7.49 6.70
CA ARG A 126 20.91 -7.92 5.31
C ARG A 126 20.74 -9.44 5.25
N ALA A 127 19.75 -9.92 4.51
CA ALA A 127 19.54 -11.36 4.32
C ALA A 127 20.79 -12.02 3.70
N THR A 128 21.10 -13.21 4.20
CA THR A 128 22.19 -14.07 3.75
C THR A 128 21.65 -15.36 3.12
N GLU A 129 22.49 -16.09 2.40
CA GLU A 129 22.12 -17.39 1.83
C GLU A 129 21.74 -18.40 2.92
N ALA A 130 22.38 -18.33 4.10
CA ALA A 130 22.04 -19.18 5.23
C ALA A 130 20.60 -18.92 5.72
N ASP A 131 20.17 -17.66 5.74
CA ASP A 131 18.79 -17.30 6.08
C ASP A 131 17.81 -17.87 5.04
N ALA A 132 18.16 -17.82 3.76
CA ALA A 132 17.36 -18.37 2.68
C ALA A 132 17.15 -19.89 2.85
N ILE A 133 18.21 -20.62 3.17
CA ILE A 133 18.17 -22.06 3.45
C ILE A 133 17.29 -22.35 4.68
N HIS A 134 17.48 -21.59 5.78
CA HIS A 134 16.68 -21.75 7.00
C HIS A 134 15.18 -21.55 6.75
N HIS A 135 14.84 -20.60 5.89
CA HIS A 135 13.46 -20.30 5.51
C HIS A 135 12.94 -21.12 4.31
N ASN A 136 13.67 -22.14 3.85
CA ASN A 136 13.31 -23.01 2.72
C ASN A 136 13.03 -22.22 1.42
N ILE A 137 13.80 -21.18 1.17
CA ILE A 137 13.74 -20.39 -0.05
C ILE A 137 14.50 -21.15 -1.15
N PRO A 138 13.88 -21.41 -2.32
CA PRO A 138 14.56 -22.11 -3.40
C PRO A 138 15.81 -21.36 -3.90
N PRO A 139 16.88 -22.07 -4.31
CA PRO A 139 18.07 -21.44 -4.89
C PRO A 139 17.73 -20.59 -6.12
N GLY A 140 18.45 -19.49 -6.31
CA GLY A 140 18.26 -18.56 -7.43
C GLY A 140 17.27 -17.42 -7.16
N TYR A 141 16.61 -17.39 -5.99
CA TYR A 141 15.80 -16.26 -5.59
C TYR A 141 16.64 -15.10 -5.05
N SER A 142 16.34 -13.87 -5.48
CA SER A 142 16.97 -12.66 -4.97
C SER A 142 16.43 -12.28 -3.59
N ILE A 143 17.27 -12.40 -2.56
CA ILE A 143 16.96 -12.05 -1.16
C ILE A 143 17.23 -10.58 -0.78
N LYS A 144 17.59 -9.72 -1.74
CA LYS A 144 18.02 -8.33 -1.48
C LYS A 144 16.96 -7.45 -0.82
N ASN A 145 15.68 -7.77 -1.03
CA ASN A 145 14.55 -6.97 -0.58
C ASN A 145 13.87 -7.57 0.65
N TRP A 146 14.46 -8.57 1.29
CA TRP A 146 13.85 -9.29 2.39
C TRP A 146 14.63 -9.05 3.69
N ASN A 147 13.90 -8.71 4.76
CA ASN A 147 14.42 -8.78 6.10
C ASN A 147 14.35 -10.23 6.62
N PRO A 148 15.49 -10.88 6.95
CA PRO A 148 15.51 -12.29 7.34
C PRO A 148 14.78 -12.59 8.65
N LYS A 149 14.44 -11.57 9.44
CA LYS A 149 13.63 -11.71 10.66
C LYS A 149 12.13 -11.71 10.39
N GLU A 150 11.69 -11.46 9.18
CA GLU A 150 10.29 -11.41 8.78
C GLU A 150 9.92 -12.59 7.88
N ALA A 151 8.64 -12.96 7.87
CA ALA A 151 8.17 -14.05 7.03
C ALA A 151 8.39 -13.74 5.53
N PRO A 152 9.04 -14.64 4.77
CA PRO A 152 9.34 -14.40 3.36
C PRO A 152 8.08 -14.50 2.49
N ILE A 153 8.01 -13.62 1.49
CA ILE A 153 6.99 -13.59 0.44
C ILE A 153 7.71 -13.67 -0.90
N LEU A 154 7.45 -14.75 -1.64
CA LEU A 154 8.09 -15.01 -2.93
C LEU A 154 7.24 -14.39 -4.05
N LEU A 155 7.86 -13.56 -4.87
CA LEU A 155 7.25 -12.98 -6.06
C LEU A 155 8.28 -12.97 -7.19
N LEU A 156 8.00 -13.66 -8.31
CA LEU A 156 8.84 -13.72 -9.53
C LEU A 156 10.36 -13.73 -9.29
N GLY A 157 10.88 -14.73 -8.57
CA GLY A 157 12.33 -14.87 -8.36
C GLY A 157 12.94 -13.89 -7.36
N SER A 158 12.14 -13.06 -6.69
CA SER A 158 12.57 -12.24 -5.56
C SER A 158 11.85 -12.61 -4.28
N VAL A 159 12.52 -12.36 -3.15
CA VAL A 159 11.97 -12.50 -1.80
C VAL A 159 11.75 -11.13 -1.20
N PHE A 160 10.60 -10.96 -0.58
CA PHE A 160 10.20 -9.76 0.13
C PHE A 160 9.73 -10.11 1.54
N ASP A 161 9.67 -9.11 2.41
CA ASP A 161 8.84 -9.11 3.60
C ASP A 161 7.57 -8.25 3.35
N ALA A 162 6.65 -8.22 4.30
CA ALA A 162 5.40 -7.48 4.17
C ALA A 162 5.60 -5.98 3.89
N ASN A 163 6.63 -5.38 4.51
CA ASN A 163 6.90 -3.96 4.34
C ASN A 163 7.54 -3.68 2.98
N SER A 164 8.58 -4.44 2.61
CA SER A 164 9.26 -4.23 1.33
C SER A 164 8.39 -4.57 0.12
N LEU A 165 7.53 -5.58 0.22
CA LEU A 165 6.56 -5.89 -0.83
C LEU A 165 5.48 -4.81 -0.94
N GLY A 166 4.88 -4.40 0.17
CA GLY A 166 3.85 -3.36 0.14
C GLY A 166 4.36 -2.05 -0.43
N LYS A 167 5.59 -1.65 -0.06
CA LYS A 167 6.28 -0.52 -0.68
C LYS A 167 6.48 -0.73 -2.19
N TRP A 168 6.94 -1.90 -2.61
CA TRP A 168 7.14 -2.22 -4.02
C TRP A 168 5.84 -2.10 -4.83
N ILE A 169 4.71 -2.59 -4.29
CA ILE A 169 3.37 -2.45 -4.91
C ILE A 169 2.98 -0.97 -5.03
N TYR A 170 3.14 -0.21 -3.94
CA TYR A 170 2.84 1.22 -3.93
C TYR A 170 3.68 1.99 -4.96
N ASP A 171 4.99 1.76 -4.97
CA ASP A 171 5.94 2.42 -5.87
C ASP A 171 5.56 2.18 -7.35
N TRP A 172 5.22 0.95 -7.72
CA TRP A 172 4.77 0.63 -9.08
C TRP A 172 3.42 1.25 -9.42
N THR A 173 2.49 1.28 -8.45
CA THR A 173 1.17 1.89 -8.65
C THR A 173 1.27 3.40 -8.85
N ALA A 174 2.08 4.07 -8.03
CA ALA A 174 2.38 5.49 -8.16
C ALA A 174 3.12 5.80 -9.46
N PHE A 175 4.01 4.92 -9.90
CA PHE A 175 4.67 5.03 -11.21
C PHE A 175 3.69 4.88 -12.38
N HIS A 176 2.74 3.93 -12.30
CA HIS A 176 1.83 3.59 -13.39
C HIS A 176 0.63 4.54 -13.51
N HIS A 177 -0.02 4.89 -12.41
CA HIS A 177 -1.20 5.77 -12.40
C HIS A 177 -0.89 7.21 -11.95
N GLY A 178 0.26 7.45 -11.35
CA GLY A 178 0.61 8.72 -10.70
C GLY A 178 0.40 8.68 -9.19
N ALA A 179 1.28 9.34 -8.44
CA ALA A 179 1.26 9.32 -6.97
C ALA A 179 0.02 9.99 -6.33
N THR A 180 -0.70 10.83 -7.08
CA THR A 180 -1.94 11.50 -6.63
C THR A 180 -3.19 10.80 -7.15
N ALA A 181 -3.06 9.66 -7.83
CA ALA A 181 -4.20 8.92 -8.33
C ALA A 181 -4.88 8.17 -7.18
N PRO A 182 -6.22 8.02 -7.19
CA PRO A 182 -6.93 7.25 -6.16
C PRO A 182 -6.38 5.82 -5.98
N MET A 183 -5.83 5.23 -7.05
CA MET A 183 -5.25 3.90 -6.97
C MET A 183 -3.95 3.85 -6.15
N ALA A 184 -3.18 4.94 -6.12
CA ALA A 184 -2.00 5.04 -5.26
C ALA A 184 -2.41 5.04 -3.77
N ASP A 185 -3.54 5.68 -3.43
CA ASP A 185 -4.09 5.63 -2.06
C ASP A 185 -4.52 4.21 -1.70
N VAL A 186 -5.21 3.50 -2.60
CA VAL A 186 -5.60 2.09 -2.39
C VAL A 186 -4.37 1.20 -2.19
N ALA A 187 -3.32 1.40 -2.98
CA ALA A 187 -2.06 0.67 -2.82
C ALA A 187 -1.36 1.00 -1.49
N GLY A 188 -1.39 2.27 -1.05
CA GLY A 188 -0.89 2.70 0.25
C GLY A 188 -1.65 2.05 1.40
N ASP A 189 -2.97 1.99 1.30
CA ASP A 189 -3.84 1.27 2.25
C ASP A 189 -3.50 -0.22 2.30
N LEU A 190 -3.33 -0.87 1.15
CA LEU A 190 -2.94 -2.28 1.07
C LEU A 190 -1.59 -2.50 1.76
N TRP A 191 -0.60 -1.64 1.49
CA TRP A 191 0.72 -1.71 2.13
C TRP A 191 0.60 -1.64 3.67
N LEU A 192 -0.14 -0.68 4.20
CA LEU A 192 -0.33 -0.57 5.65
C LEU A 192 -1.06 -1.77 6.25
N LEU A 193 -2.03 -2.35 5.53
CA LEU A 193 -2.72 -3.56 5.97
C LEU A 193 -1.80 -4.78 6.02
N LEU A 194 -0.89 -4.93 5.04
CA LEU A 194 0.09 -6.01 5.02
C LEU A 194 1.05 -5.94 6.22
N ILE A 195 1.57 -4.75 6.53
CA ILE A 195 2.45 -4.55 7.69
C ILE A 195 1.70 -4.90 8.98
N LYS A 196 0.47 -4.40 9.15
CA LYS A 196 -0.34 -4.64 10.36
C LYS A 196 -0.63 -6.13 10.54
N LEU A 197 -1.03 -6.82 9.47
CA LEU A 197 -1.32 -8.25 9.51
C LEU A 197 -0.09 -9.05 9.91
N ALA A 198 1.04 -8.85 9.21
CA ALA A 198 2.29 -9.57 9.50
C ALA A 198 2.77 -9.30 10.93
N GLY A 199 2.76 -8.05 11.38
CA GLY A 199 3.21 -7.68 12.72
C GLY A 199 2.34 -8.27 13.83
N LYS A 200 1.01 -8.29 13.66
CA LYS A 200 0.09 -8.87 14.65
C LYS A 200 0.16 -10.39 14.71
N VAL A 201 0.19 -11.06 13.56
CA VAL A 201 0.33 -12.53 13.51
C VAL A 201 1.63 -12.95 14.18
N LYS A 202 2.76 -12.32 13.82
CA LYS A 202 4.05 -12.60 14.44
C LYS A 202 4.04 -12.39 15.95
N ARG A 203 3.54 -11.24 16.41
CA ARG A 203 3.49 -10.94 17.85
C ARG A 203 2.60 -11.93 18.61
N ALA A 204 1.45 -12.30 18.04
CA ALA A 204 0.56 -13.28 18.63
C ALA A 204 1.22 -14.65 18.74
N ASP A 205 1.89 -15.11 17.68
CA ASP A 205 2.61 -16.39 17.63
C ASP A 205 3.75 -16.43 18.66
N GLU A 206 4.56 -15.38 18.75
CA GLU A 206 5.67 -15.26 19.71
C GLU A 206 5.18 -15.20 21.18
N CYS A 207 4.00 -14.61 21.42
CA CYS A 207 3.45 -14.44 22.77
C CYS A 207 2.54 -15.58 23.22
N ALA A 208 1.92 -16.34 22.30
CA ALA A 208 1.03 -17.45 22.60
C ALA A 208 1.58 -18.43 23.65
N PRO A 209 2.85 -18.90 23.59
CA PRO A 209 3.39 -19.83 24.59
C PRO A 209 3.59 -19.20 25.98
N LEU A 210 3.55 -17.87 26.09
CA LEU A 210 3.72 -17.15 27.36
C LEU A 210 2.38 -16.93 28.09
N ILE A 211 1.24 -17.15 27.42
CA ILE A 211 -0.09 -16.97 27.99
C ILE A 211 -0.42 -18.15 28.92
N ARG A 212 -0.67 -17.84 30.20
CA ARG A 212 -0.99 -18.86 31.22
C ARG A 212 -2.40 -19.43 31.09
N SER A 213 -3.37 -18.61 30.69
CA SER A 213 -4.77 -19.03 30.53
C SER A 213 -4.93 -19.84 29.24
N THR A 214 -5.37 -21.09 29.36
CA THR A 214 -5.56 -21.99 28.22
C THR A 214 -6.57 -21.42 27.22
N GLU A 215 -7.72 -20.94 27.69
CA GLU A 215 -8.76 -20.34 26.85
C GLU A 215 -8.25 -19.09 26.09
N ALA A 216 -7.52 -18.21 26.80
CA ALA A 216 -6.96 -17.01 26.18
C ALA A 216 -5.87 -17.35 25.15
N ARG A 217 -5.09 -18.41 25.41
CA ARG A 217 -4.09 -18.91 24.47
C ARG A 217 -4.73 -19.50 23.22
N GLU A 218 -5.74 -20.36 23.38
CA GLU A 218 -6.49 -20.95 22.25
C GLU A 218 -7.11 -19.86 21.38
N MET A 219 -7.70 -18.82 22.00
CA MET A 219 -8.22 -17.66 21.26
C MET A 219 -7.12 -16.96 20.44
N VAL A 220 -5.94 -16.73 21.02
CA VAL A 220 -4.82 -16.10 20.30
C VAL A 220 -4.32 -16.99 19.16
N GLU A 221 -4.23 -18.30 19.38
CA GLU A 221 -3.85 -19.28 18.35
C GLU A 221 -4.87 -19.31 17.19
N ASP A 222 -6.17 -19.23 17.47
CA ASP A 222 -7.23 -19.11 16.45
C ASP A 222 -7.07 -17.82 15.61
N PHE A 223 -6.65 -16.73 16.25
CA PHE A 223 -6.33 -15.48 15.55
C PHE A 223 -5.08 -15.60 14.68
N VAL A 224 -4.03 -16.28 15.14
CA VAL A 224 -2.83 -16.59 14.34
C VAL A 224 -3.23 -17.40 13.11
N GLU A 225 -3.99 -18.49 13.30
CA GLU A 225 -4.42 -19.36 12.21
C GLU A 225 -5.31 -18.62 11.20
N SER A 226 -6.25 -17.80 11.66
CA SER A 226 -7.08 -16.97 10.79
C SER A 226 -6.28 -15.89 10.04
N GLY A 227 -5.25 -15.32 10.66
CA GLY A 227 -4.31 -14.42 10.01
C GLY A 227 -3.50 -15.11 8.90
N GLU A 228 -3.02 -16.33 9.15
CA GLU A 228 -2.33 -17.15 8.14
C GLU A 228 -3.24 -17.53 6.95
N ARG A 229 -4.54 -17.72 7.18
CA ARG A 229 -5.52 -17.90 6.10
C ARG A 229 -5.64 -16.66 5.21
N LEU A 230 -5.60 -15.45 5.79
CA LEU A 230 -5.57 -14.21 5.02
C LEU A 230 -4.26 -14.06 4.24
N TRP A 231 -3.14 -14.43 4.85
CA TRP A 231 -1.83 -14.46 4.19
C TRP A 231 -1.80 -15.41 3.00
N SER A 232 -2.42 -16.59 3.15
CA SER A 232 -2.59 -17.56 2.08
C SER A 232 -3.48 -17.06 0.94
N ARG A 233 -4.52 -16.26 1.23
CA ARG A 233 -5.28 -15.55 0.20
C ARG A 233 -4.41 -14.53 -0.54
N PHE A 234 -3.63 -13.73 0.17
CA PHE A 234 -2.74 -12.75 -0.43
C PHE A 234 -1.69 -13.40 -1.34
N LYS A 235 -1.07 -14.50 -0.91
CA LYS A 235 -0.12 -15.27 -1.75
C LYS A 235 -0.77 -15.78 -3.04
N ARG A 236 -2.02 -16.25 -2.98
CA ARG A 236 -2.78 -16.67 -4.18
C ARG A 236 -3.06 -15.50 -5.13
N LEU A 237 -3.39 -14.33 -4.59
CA LEU A 237 -3.56 -13.09 -5.36
C LEU A 237 -2.28 -12.73 -6.12
N LEU A 238 -1.13 -12.77 -5.43
CA LEU A 238 0.18 -12.53 -6.05
C LEU A 238 0.45 -13.54 -7.18
N LYS A 239 0.18 -14.83 -6.96
CA LYS A 239 0.35 -15.86 -7.99
C LYS A 239 -0.54 -15.65 -9.22
N ALA A 240 -1.76 -15.16 -9.04
CA ALA A 240 -2.60 -14.77 -10.17
C ALA A 240 -1.98 -13.61 -10.97
N CYS A 241 -1.43 -12.62 -10.27
CA CYS A 241 -0.74 -11.48 -10.90
C CYS A 241 0.53 -11.91 -11.66
N GLU A 242 1.31 -12.86 -11.11
CA GLU A 242 2.52 -13.40 -11.76
C GLU A 242 2.24 -13.96 -13.16
N HIS A 243 1.08 -14.58 -13.37
CA HIS A 243 0.68 -15.12 -14.67
C HIS A 243 0.55 -14.03 -15.74
N PHE A 244 -0.03 -12.88 -15.37
CA PHE A 244 -0.16 -11.74 -16.28
C PHE A 244 1.20 -11.12 -16.57
N MET A 245 2.03 -10.93 -15.55
CA MET A 245 3.40 -10.41 -15.70
C MET A 245 4.22 -11.29 -16.65
N TRP A 246 4.13 -12.61 -16.50
CA TRP A 246 4.84 -13.57 -17.37
C TRP A 246 4.38 -13.48 -18.82
N LYS A 247 3.07 -13.36 -19.05
CA LYS A 247 2.53 -13.16 -20.41
C LYS A 247 3.04 -11.87 -21.03
N ALA A 248 3.09 -10.77 -20.27
CA ALA A 248 3.60 -9.49 -20.74
C ALA A 248 5.10 -9.56 -21.07
N ALA A 249 5.90 -10.16 -20.19
CA ALA A 249 7.35 -10.31 -20.39
C ALA A 249 7.68 -11.18 -21.61
N LYS A 250 6.95 -12.29 -21.81
CA LYS A 250 7.08 -13.12 -23.01
C LYS A 250 6.75 -12.36 -24.30
N ARG A 251 5.67 -11.57 -24.30
CA ARG A 251 5.26 -10.76 -25.46
C ARG A 251 6.30 -9.70 -25.78
N GLU A 252 6.81 -9.00 -24.78
CA GLU A 252 7.88 -8.01 -24.91
C GLU A 252 9.17 -8.63 -25.46
N HIS A 253 9.54 -9.80 -24.93
CA HIS A 253 10.71 -10.53 -25.36
C HIS A 253 10.58 -11.03 -26.82
N ALA A 254 9.43 -11.56 -27.20
CA ALA A 254 9.13 -11.94 -28.58
C ALA A 254 9.18 -10.73 -29.54
N ALA A 255 8.63 -9.58 -29.11
CA ALA A 255 8.63 -8.36 -29.91
C ALA A 255 10.05 -7.77 -30.14
N ARG A 256 11.00 -8.06 -29.25
CA ARG A 256 12.41 -7.62 -29.37
C ARG A 256 13.31 -8.64 -30.09
N GLY A 257 12.78 -9.76 -30.57
CA GLY A 257 13.57 -10.81 -31.21
C GLY A 257 14.60 -11.48 -30.29
N GLY A 258 14.36 -11.49 -28.97
CA GLY A 258 15.28 -12.05 -27.99
C GLY A 258 15.34 -13.58 -27.98
N SER A 259 16.42 -14.14 -27.43
CA SER A 259 16.59 -15.59 -27.19
C SER A 259 15.78 -16.07 -25.98
N PRO A 260 15.01 -17.18 -26.06
CA PRO A 260 14.11 -17.65 -24.98
C PRO A 260 14.75 -17.84 -23.61
N THR A 261 16.07 -17.87 -23.55
CA THR A 261 16.91 -18.10 -22.36
C THR A 261 17.06 -16.89 -21.43
N THR A 262 16.65 -15.68 -21.84
CA THR A 262 16.85 -14.42 -21.08
C THR A 262 15.57 -13.57 -21.06
N ILE A 263 14.52 -14.04 -20.38
CA ILE A 263 13.32 -13.24 -20.13
C ILE A 263 13.55 -12.39 -18.87
N THR A 264 13.97 -11.14 -19.05
CA THR A 264 14.11 -10.17 -17.96
C THR A 264 12.80 -9.44 -17.72
N MET A 265 12.34 -9.36 -16.47
CA MET A 265 11.13 -8.59 -16.13
C MET A 265 11.47 -7.10 -16.08
N GLY A 266 11.05 -6.38 -17.12
CA GLY A 266 11.24 -4.94 -17.23
C GLY A 266 10.05 -4.13 -16.72
N ARG A 267 10.05 -2.85 -17.10
CA ARG A 267 8.99 -1.88 -16.79
C ARG A 267 7.58 -2.39 -17.12
N ASN A 268 7.40 -3.07 -18.25
CA ASN A 268 6.07 -3.53 -18.65
C ASN A 268 5.54 -4.62 -17.72
N ALA A 269 6.40 -5.48 -17.18
CA ALA A 269 5.98 -6.47 -16.19
C ALA A 269 5.52 -5.81 -14.89
N GLY A 270 6.20 -4.74 -14.45
CA GLY A 270 5.79 -3.96 -13.28
C GLY A 270 4.45 -3.24 -13.49
N CYS A 271 4.25 -2.59 -14.64
CA CYS A 271 2.94 -2.01 -14.98
C CYS A 271 1.85 -3.08 -15.08
N GLU A 272 2.13 -4.22 -15.73
CA GLU A 272 1.18 -5.32 -15.86
C GLU A 272 0.78 -5.91 -14.51
N PHE A 273 1.70 -5.92 -13.52
CA PHE A 273 1.35 -6.28 -12.15
C PHE A 273 0.26 -5.35 -11.61
N VAL A 274 0.46 -4.03 -11.70
CA VAL A 274 -0.51 -3.02 -11.24
C VAL A 274 -1.86 -3.21 -11.93
N ASP A 275 -1.84 -3.35 -13.26
CA ASP A 275 -3.05 -3.63 -14.03
C ASP A 275 -3.71 -4.94 -13.60
N SER A 276 -2.95 -5.96 -13.22
CA SER A 276 -3.50 -7.24 -12.75
C SER A 276 -4.13 -7.14 -11.36
N ILE A 277 -3.46 -6.53 -10.38
CA ILE A 277 -3.92 -6.48 -8.99
C ILE A 277 -5.06 -5.47 -8.78
N PHE A 278 -5.09 -4.41 -9.57
CA PHE A 278 -6.05 -3.30 -9.44
C PHE A 278 -6.95 -3.12 -10.67
N GLY A 279 -6.81 -3.96 -11.69
CA GLY A 279 -7.69 -3.94 -12.86
C GLY A 279 -9.09 -4.46 -12.54
N ARG A 280 -10.10 -3.70 -12.95
CA ARG A 280 -11.53 -3.99 -12.69
C ARG A 280 -11.95 -5.39 -13.17
N ASP A 281 -11.47 -5.81 -14.34
CA ASP A 281 -11.80 -7.11 -14.94
C ASP A 281 -10.76 -8.19 -14.63
N ARG A 282 -9.95 -7.98 -13.58
CA ARG A 282 -8.88 -8.89 -13.15
C ARG A 282 -9.02 -9.18 -11.66
N GLU A 283 -8.04 -8.82 -10.85
CA GLU A 283 -8.01 -9.20 -9.43
C GLU A 283 -8.53 -8.10 -8.49
N LEU A 284 -9.02 -6.96 -9.00
CA LEU A 284 -9.47 -5.84 -8.14
C LEU A 284 -10.49 -6.28 -7.08
N GLU A 285 -11.51 -7.04 -7.47
CA GLU A 285 -12.54 -7.50 -6.53
C GLU A 285 -11.94 -8.41 -5.43
N ASN A 286 -10.99 -9.28 -5.79
CA ASN A 286 -10.31 -10.15 -4.84
C ASN A 286 -9.38 -9.35 -3.92
N THR A 287 -8.70 -8.33 -4.44
CA THR A 287 -7.89 -7.38 -3.67
C THR A 287 -8.74 -6.64 -2.65
N GLU A 288 -9.88 -6.07 -3.06
CA GLU A 288 -10.79 -5.34 -2.16
C GLU A 288 -11.39 -6.25 -1.08
N LYS A 289 -11.83 -7.46 -1.46
CA LYS A 289 -12.33 -8.47 -0.51
C LYS A 289 -11.26 -8.86 0.52
N LEU A 290 -10.02 -9.05 0.07
CA LEU A 290 -8.90 -9.31 0.96
C LEU A 290 -8.68 -8.14 1.91
N MET A 291 -8.56 -6.91 1.39
CA MET A 291 -8.34 -5.71 2.21
C MET A 291 -9.42 -5.53 3.26
N ASN A 292 -10.70 -5.71 2.90
CA ASN A 292 -11.82 -5.63 3.83
C ASN A 292 -11.78 -6.73 4.89
N SER A 293 -11.41 -7.96 4.51
CA SER A 293 -11.24 -9.07 5.45
C SER A 293 -10.10 -8.79 6.43
N VAL A 294 -8.99 -8.23 5.97
CA VAL A 294 -7.84 -7.85 6.81
C VAL A 294 -8.20 -6.68 7.74
N ARG A 295 -8.98 -5.70 7.28
CA ARG A 295 -9.49 -4.60 8.13
C ARG A 295 -10.35 -5.14 9.28
N LEU A 296 -11.31 -6.02 8.97
CA LEU A 296 -12.18 -6.63 9.97
C LEU A 296 -11.39 -7.50 10.94
N TRP A 297 -10.48 -8.34 10.44
CA TRP A 297 -9.61 -9.16 11.25
C TRP A 297 -8.76 -8.31 12.20
N ASN A 298 -8.17 -7.23 11.70
CA ASN A 298 -7.37 -6.30 12.51
C ASN A 298 -8.16 -5.73 13.69
N MET A 299 -9.38 -5.26 13.43
CA MET A 299 -10.25 -4.69 14.46
C MET A 299 -10.61 -5.74 15.51
N ARG A 300 -10.97 -6.95 15.09
CA ARG A 300 -11.29 -8.06 16.01
C ARG A 300 -10.07 -8.49 16.82
N PHE A 301 -8.91 -8.58 16.19
CA PHE A 301 -7.66 -8.90 16.87
C PHE A 301 -7.36 -7.87 17.97
N ASP A 302 -7.48 -6.57 17.68
CA ASP A 302 -7.20 -5.53 18.67
C ASP A 302 -8.18 -5.59 19.85
N ALA A 303 -9.47 -5.83 19.57
CA ALA A 303 -10.50 -5.93 20.60
C ALA A 303 -10.33 -7.15 21.54
N ASN A 304 -9.83 -8.28 21.02
CA ASN A 304 -9.74 -9.53 21.78
C ASN A 304 -8.33 -9.79 22.34
N CYS A 305 -7.28 -9.46 21.59
CA CYS A 305 -5.90 -9.80 21.92
C CYS A 305 -5.06 -8.58 22.34
N GLY A 306 -5.51 -7.35 22.07
CA GLY A 306 -4.69 -6.14 22.21
C GLY A 306 -4.15 -5.91 23.62
N GLU A 307 -5.01 -6.01 24.63
CA GLU A 307 -4.62 -5.84 26.04
C GLU A 307 -3.83 -7.05 26.55
N LEU A 308 -4.33 -8.26 26.30
CA LEU A 308 -3.69 -9.52 26.68
C LEU A 308 -2.23 -9.56 26.22
N LEU A 309 -1.98 -9.30 24.94
CA LEU A 309 -0.62 -9.31 24.39
C LEU A 309 0.23 -8.16 24.94
N ARG A 310 -0.36 -7.04 25.34
CA ARG A 310 0.38 -5.92 25.97
C ARG A 310 0.85 -6.28 27.38
N GLU A 311 0.11 -7.09 28.12
CA GLU A 311 0.52 -7.56 29.44
C GLU A 311 1.62 -8.61 29.35
N VAL A 312 1.51 -9.53 28.39
CA VAL A 312 2.49 -10.60 28.17
C VAL A 312 3.83 -10.08 27.63
N SER A 313 3.82 -8.98 26.87
CA SER A 313 5.05 -8.36 26.34
C SER A 313 5.80 -7.46 27.34
N LYS A 314 5.35 -7.33 28.60
CA LYS A 314 6.05 -6.59 29.66
C LYS A 314 7.00 -7.50 30.43
#